data_AF-A0A494IWX9-F1
#
_entry.id   AF-A0A494IWX9-F1
#
_cell.length_a   1.000
_cell.length_b   1.000
_cell.length_c   1.000
_cell.angle_alpha   90.00
_cell.angle_beta   90.00
_cell.angle_gamma   90.00
#
_symmetry.space_group_name_H-M   'P 1'
#
loop_
_entity.id
_entity.type
_entity.pdbx_description
1 polymer ?
#
loop_
_entity_poly.entity_id
_entity_poly.type
_entity_poly.pdbx_seq_one_letter_code
_entity_poly.pdbx_strand_id
1 'polypeptide(L)'
;MTGKLSPRVGEARDTAVSHYVFEAPVRLWHWLTVACMLVLMVTGYFIGRPLPSVSGEATYMFYMGYIRLIHFAAAMIFTVLLLGRIYWACVGNRYSRELFIVPVWRRSWWQGAFSVVRWYLFLEKKPGSDIGHNPVAQAAMFGYFLLSVFMILTGFALFGEHSQYAIFAPFRYVVEFFYWTGGNSIDIHSWHRLGMWLIAAFIVGHVYLAIREDIMSDDTVISTMINGYRSHKFPKPHDKEPS
;
A
#
# COMPACT_ATOMS: atom_id res chain seq x y z
N MET A 1 16.91 57.63 3.29
CA MET A 1 17.51 56.37 2.83
C MET A 1 17.13 55.28 3.82
N THR A 2 16.18 54.40 3.47
CA THR A 2 15.74 53.27 4.30
C THR A 2 15.88 51.99 3.50
N GLY A 3 17.06 51.37 3.61
CA GLY A 3 17.33 50.10 2.95
C GLY A 3 16.47 49.00 3.54
N LYS A 4 15.57 48.41 2.74
CA LYS A 4 14.91 47.16 3.10
C LYS A 4 15.97 46.06 3.10
N LEU A 5 16.32 45.53 4.27
CA LEU A 5 17.11 44.30 4.32
C LEU A 5 16.32 43.18 3.66
N SER A 6 16.97 42.45 2.75
CA SER A 6 16.52 41.12 2.34
C SER A 6 16.60 40.19 3.56
N PRO A 7 15.56 39.40 3.87
CA PRO A 7 15.61 38.44 4.97
C PRO A 7 16.72 37.43 4.70
N ARG A 8 17.51 37.12 5.73
CA ARG A 8 18.61 36.16 5.59
C ARG A 8 18.02 34.77 5.37
N VAL A 9 18.71 33.96 4.56
CA VAL A 9 18.29 32.60 4.15
C VAL A 9 17.99 31.65 5.35
N GLY A 10 18.38 32.01 6.58
CA GLY A 10 17.99 31.31 7.81
C GLY A 10 16.57 31.59 8.32
N GLU A 11 16.04 32.82 8.21
CA GLU A 11 14.74 33.19 8.81
C GLU A 11 13.54 32.54 8.11
N ALA A 12 13.65 32.26 6.80
CA ALA A 12 12.57 31.64 6.04
C ALA A 12 12.25 30.18 6.44
N ARG A 13 13.05 29.57 7.34
CA ARG A 13 12.80 28.23 7.88
C ARG A 13 11.87 28.22 9.09
N ASP A 14 11.75 29.33 9.81
CA ASP A 14 11.02 29.40 11.09
C ASP A 14 9.50 29.62 10.92
N THR A 15 9.02 29.90 9.70
CA THR A 15 7.59 30.10 9.41
C THR A 15 6.89 28.85 8.86
N ALA A 16 7.56 27.70 8.84
CA ALA A 16 6.96 26.43 8.41
C ALA A 16 6.04 25.88 9.51
N VAL A 17 4.75 26.25 9.45
CA VAL A 17 3.72 25.72 10.37
C VAL A 17 3.59 24.20 10.19
N SER A 18 4.27 23.44 11.06
CA SER A 18 4.35 21.99 10.96
C SER A 18 3.18 21.34 11.68
N HIS A 19 2.17 20.89 10.94
CA HIS A 19 1.05 20.15 11.54
C HIS A 19 1.43 18.68 11.72
N TYR A 20 1.19 18.14 12.93
CA TYR A 20 1.33 16.71 13.20
C TYR A 20 0.07 15.98 12.72
N VAL A 21 0.17 15.31 11.57
CA VAL A 21 -0.99 14.73 10.86
C VAL A 21 -1.01 13.20 10.93
N PHE A 22 0.15 12.56 11.01
CA PHE A 22 0.27 11.10 11.08
C PHE A 22 0.78 10.64 12.44
N GLU A 23 -0.11 10.05 13.25
CA GLU A 23 0.22 9.46 14.54
C GLU A 23 1.27 8.35 14.43
N ALA A 24 2.22 8.31 15.37
CA ALA A 24 3.26 7.28 15.46
C ALA A 24 2.77 5.81 15.32
N PRO A 25 1.67 5.35 15.97
CA PRO A 25 1.14 4.01 15.75
C PRO A 25 0.76 3.72 14.29
N VAL A 26 0.20 4.70 13.56
CA VAL A 26 -0.17 4.55 12.14
C VAL A 26 1.07 4.42 11.27
N ARG A 27 2.14 5.18 11.57
CA ARG A 27 3.43 5.09 10.85
C ARG A 27 4.10 3.74 11.12
N LEU A 28 4.15 3.29 12.37
CA LEU A 28 4.71 1.99 12.73
C LEU A 28 3.98 0.84 12.01
N TRP A 29 2.64 0.85 12.02
CA TRP A 29 1.83 -0.12 11.29
C TRP A 29 2.15 -0.13 9.80
N HIS A 30 2.27 1.04 9.17
CA HIS A 30 2.62 1.16 7.75
C HIS A 30 4.01 0.57 7.46
N TRP A 31 5.05 0.99 8.18
CA TRP A 31 6.42 0.52 7.94
C TRP A 31 6.58 -0.98 8.21
N LEU A 32 5.89 -1.53 9.21
CA LEU A 32 5.87 -2.96 9.46
C LEU A 32 5.13 -3.74 8.35
N THR A 33 4.05 -3.17 7.81
CA THR A 33 3.33 -3.72 6.63
C THR A 33 4.23 -3.73 5.39
N VAL A 34 4.96 -2.65 5.13
CA VAL A 34 5.95 -2.56 4.03
C VAL A 34 7.08 -3.58 4.21
N ALA A 35 7.63 -3.71 5.43
CA ALA A 35 8.68 -4.69 5.71
C ALA A 35 8.19 -6.14 5.48
N CYS A 36 6.99 -6.49 5.97
CA CYS A 36 6.40 -7.80 5.72
C CYS A 36 6.16 -8.04 4.22
N MET A 37 5.67 -7.02 3.48
CA MET A 37 5.41 -7.13 2.06
C MET A 37 6.69 -7.40 1.25
N LEU A 38 7.77 -6.68 1.53
CA LEU A 38 9.07 -6.88 0.88
C LEU A 38 9.61 -8.30 1.14
N VAL A 39 9.54 -8.78 2.39
CA VAL A 39 9.94 -10.15 2.75
C VAL A 39 9.09 -11.18 2.02
N LEU A 40 7.76 -11.01 1.98
CA LEU A 40 6.83 -11.90 1.31
C LEU A 40 7.07 -11.96 -0.21
N MET A 41 7.32 -10.83 -0.86
CA MET A 41 7.62 -10.78 -2.29
C MET A 41 8.93 -11.46 -2.63
N VAL A 42 10.01 -11.17 -1.90
CA VAL A 42 11.34 -11.78 -2.15
C VAL A 42 11.31 -13.28 -1.92
N THR A 43 10.77 -13.73 -0.78
CA THR A 43 10.66 -15.17 -0.46
C THR A 43 9.67 -15.89 -1.38
N GLY A 44 8.53 -15.28 -1.70
CA GLY A 44 7.51 -15.83 -2.60
C GLY A 44 8.02 -15.99 -4.04
N TYR A 45 8.82 -15.03 -4.52
CA TYR A 45 9.53 -15.15 -5.79
C TYR A 45 10.44 -16.39 -5.80
N PHE A 46 11.28 -16.56 -4.77
CA PHE A 46 12.19 -17.71 -4.68
C PHE A 46 11.48 -19.06 -4.44
N ILE A 47 10.32 -19.07 -3.76
CA ILE A 47 9.47 -20.27 -3.70
C ILE A 47 9.01 -20.69 -5.10
N GLY A 48 8.71 -19.72 -5.97
CA GLY A 48 8.25 -19.96 -7.33
C GLY A 48 9.34 -20.10 -8.41
N ARG A 49 10.53 -19.57 -8.16
CA ARG A 49 11.74 -19.64 -8.99
C ARG A 49 12.93 -19.86 -8.05
N PRO A 50 13.22 -21.13 -7.67
CA PRO A 50 14.27 -21.44 -6.71
C PRO A 50 15.63 -20.86 -7.08
N LEU A 51 16.44 -20.58 -6.05
CA LEU A 51 17.86 -20.31 -6.20
C LEU A 51 18.57 -21.51 -6.86
N PRO A 52 19.77 -21.31 -7.45
CA PRO A 52 20.58 -22.40 -7.99
C PRO A 52 20.76 -23.53 -6.98
N SER A 53 20.74 -24.78 -7.47
CA SER A 53 20.92 -25.96 -6.63
C SER A 53 22.27 -25.92 -5.93
N VAL A 54 22.29 -26.29 -4.64
CA VAL A 54 23.51 -26.38 -3.83
C VAL A 54 23.95 -27.83 -3.71
N SER A 55 25.25 -28.08 -3.77
CA SER A 55 25.86 -29.39 -3.56
C SER A 55 26.26 -29.59 -2.11
N GLY A 56 25.80 -30.66 -1.48
CA GLY A 56 26.19 -31.04 -0.11
C GLY A 56 25.21 -32.03 0.51
N GLU A 57 25.48 -32.41 1.75
CA GLU A 57 24.65 -33.36 2.50
C GLU A 57 23.34 -32.71 2.96
N ALA A 58 22.21 -33.33 2.60
CA ALA A 58 20.89 -32.74 2.80
C ALA A 58 20.52 -32.60 4.28
N THR A 59 21.05 -33.47 5.15
CA THR A 59 20.87 -33.41 6.61
C THR A 59 21.32 -32.07 7.22
N TYR A 60 22.28 -31.37 6.60
CA TYR A 60 22.84 -30.12 7.11
C TYR A 60 22.45 -28.88 6.29
N MET A 61 21.65 -29.03 5.22
CA MET A 61 21.32 -27.95 4.28
C MET A 61 19.81 -27.76 4.12
N PHE A 62 19.26 -26.69 4.70
CA PHE A 62 17.81 -26.43 4.75
C PHE A 62 17.37 -25.09 4.10
N TYR A 63 18.14 -24.57 3.14
CA TYR A 63 17.95 -23.22 2.55
C TYR A 63 16.51 -22.94 2.08
N MET A 64 15.94 -23.80 1.23
CA MET A 64 14.56 -23.65 0.74
C MET A 64 13.53 -23.77 1.87
N GLY A 65 13.82 -24.57 2.89
CA GLY A 65 12.99 -24.69 4.09
C GLY A 65 12.96 -23.40 4.91
N TYR A 66 14.11 -22.73 5.08
CA TYR A 66 14.17 -21.41 5.72
C TYR A 66 13.45 -20.33 4.90
N ILE A 67 13.58 -20.32 3.57
CA ILE A 67 12.83 -19.37 2.71
C ILE A 67 11.32 -19.55 2.90
N ARG A 68 10.82 -20.79 2.89
CA ARG A 68 9.41 -21.11 3.17
C ARG A 68 8.98 -20.71 4.58
N LEU A 69 9.79 -21.01 5.60
CA LEU A 69 9.51 -20.65 6.99
C LEU A 69 9.38 -19.13 7.17
N ILE A 70 10.31 -18.36 6.62
CA ILE A 70 10.30 -16.89 6.66
C ILE A 70 9.06 -16.35 5.93
N HIS A 71 8.72 -16.92 4.77
CA HIS A 71 7.51 -16.54 4.04
C HIS A 71 6.24 -16.76 4.87
N PHE A 72 6.07 -17.94 5.46
CA PHE A 72 4.90 -18.25 6.28
C PHE A 72 4.83 -17.40 7.55
N ALA A 73 5.96 -17.18 8.24
CA ALA A 73 6.00 -16.31 9.42
C ALA A 73 5.64 -14.85 9.07
N ALA A 74 6.17 -14.32 7.97
CA ALA A 74 5.84 -12.99 7.48
C ALA A 74 4.35 -12.89 7.06
N ALA A 75 3.76 -13.96 6.49
CA ALA A 75 2.35 -14.00 6.11
C ALA A 75 1.41 -13.95 7.32
N MET A 76 1.76 -14.63 8.41
CA MET A 76 1.01 -14.56 9.68
C MET A 76 1.03 -13.14 10.24
N ILE A 77 2.21 -12.51 10.31
CA ILE A 77 2.37 -11.13 10.82
C ILE A 77 1.59 -10.15 9.92
N PHE A 78 1.76 -10.23 8.60
CA PHE A 78 1.04 -9.40 7.63
C PHE A 78 -0.48 -9.54 7.77
N THR A 79 -0.98 -10.77 7.97
CA THR A 79 -2.41 -11.04 8.18
C THR A 79 -2.93 -10.37 9.44
N VAL A 80 -2.23 -10.50 10.57
CA VAL A 80 -2.60 -9.83 11.83
C VAL A 80 -2.62 -8.31 11.68
N LEU A 81 -1.64 -7.75 10.97
CA LEU A 81 -1.59 -6.31 10.68
C LEU A 81 -2.75 -5.85 9.78
N LEU A 82 -3.08 -6.60 8.74
CA LEU A 82 -4.20 -6.27 7.86
C LEU A 82 -5.54 -6.40 8.59
N LEU A 83 -5.74 -7.46 9.38
CA LEU A 83 -6.95 -7.64 10.21
C LEU A 83 -7.12 -6.52 11.24
N GLY A 84 -6.04 -6.14 11.93
CA GLY A 84 -6.05 -4.98 12.83
C GLY A 84 -6.39 -3.67 12.12
N ARG A 85 -5.92 -3.50 10.87
CA ARG A 85 -6.26 -2.34 10.04
C ARG A 85 -7.72 -2.33 9.59
N ILE A 86 -8.27 -3.49 9.22
CA ILE A 86 -9.69 -3.65 8.85
C ILE A 86 -10.57 -3.34 10.05
N TYR A 87 -10.22 -3.86 11.23
CA TYR A 87 -10.93 -3.56 12.48
C TYR A 87 -10.95 -2.05 12.76
N TRP A 88 -9.79 -1.38 12.69
CA TRP A 88 -9.70 0.07 12.86
C TRP A 88 -10.48 0.82 11.77
N ALA A 89 -10.49 0.35 10.53
CA ALA A 89 -11.27 0.97 9.46
C ALA A 89 -12.79 0.84 9.67
N CYS A 90 -13.26 -0.26 10.24
CA CYS A 90 -14.68 -0.49 10.54
C CYS A 90 -15.16 0.27 11.80
N VAL A 91 -14.36 0.27 12.87
CA VAL A 91 -14.72 0.83 14.20
C VAL A 91 -14.30 2.31 14.34
N GLY A 92 -13.32 2.75 13.55
CA GLY A 92 -12.71 4.08 13.65
C GLY A 92 -13.53 5.24 13.07
N ASN A 93 -12.91 6.42 13.14
CA ASN A 93 -13.50 7.70 12.75
C ASN A 93 -13.93 7.73 11.26
N ARG A 94 -14.84 8.65 10.88
CA ARG A 94 -15.40 8.80 9.52
C ARG A 94 -14.34 8.72 8.41
N TYR A 95 -13.21 9.41 8.59
CA TYR A 95 -12.09 9.41 7.64
C TYR A 95 -11.42 8.03 7.44
N SER A 96 -11.45 7.14 8.44
CA SER A 96 -10.98 5.75 8.29
C SER A 96 -11.97 4.87 7.52
N ARG A 97 -13.26 5.17 7.60
CA ARG A 97 -14.33 4.48 6.86
C ARG A 97 -14.42 4.91 5.39
N GLU A 98 -14.16 6.19 5.12
CA GLU A 98 -14.18 6.76 3.76
C GLU A 98 -13.09 6.17 2.83
N LEU A 99 -11.98 5.68 3.38
CA LEU A 99 -10.95 5.00 2.57
C LEU A 99 -11.40 3.62 2.03
N PHE A 100 -12.42 3.02 2.63
CA PHE A 100 -12.93 1.69 2.29
C PHE A 100 -14.21 1.71 1.46
N ILE A 101 -15.02 2.76 1.58
CA ILE A 101 -16.26 2.93 0.81
C ILE A 101 -15.94 3.74 -0.46
N VAL A 102 -15.37 3.08 -1.47
CA VAL A 102 -15.24 3.69 -2.80
C VAL A 102 -16.65 3.87 -3.38
N PRO A 103 -17.11 5.08 -3.72
CA PRO A 103 -18.46 5.31 -4.22
C PRO A 103 -18.54 4.99 -5.72
N VAL A 104 -18.17 3.76 -6.12
CA VAL A 104 -18.21 3.25 -7.51
C VAL A 104 -19.60 3.34 -8.16
N TRP A 105 -20.65 3.51 -7.36
CA TRP A 105 -22.03 3.73 -7.82
C TRP A 105 -22.33 5.19 -8.25
N ARG A 106 -21.43 6.14 -8.01
CA ARG A 106 -21.62 7.55 -8.38
C ARG A 106 -21.00 7.82 -9.76
N ARG A 107 -21.82 8.29 -10.71
CA ARG A 107 -21.35 8.67 -12.07
C ARG A 107 -20.25 9.75 -12.05
N SER A 108 -20.28 10.66 -11.06
CA SER A 108 -19.22 11.67 -10.89
C SER A 108 -17.85 11.07 -10.56
N TRP A 109 -17.80 9.95 -9.82
CA TRP A 109 -16.53 9.27 -9.50
C TRP A 109 -15.89 8.66 -10.75
N TRP A 110 -16.70 8.07 -11.64
CA TRP A 110 -16.22 7.59 -12.94
C TRP A 110 -15.77 8.72 -13.85
N GLN A 111 -16.47 9.87 -13.86
CA GLN A 111 -16.04 11.04 -14.63
C GLN A 111 -14.69 11.56 -14.17
N GLY A 112 -14.45 11.66 -12.85
CA GLY A 112 -13.16 12.00 -12.28
C GLY A 112 -12.07 10.98 -12.62
N ALA A 113 -12.36 9.67 -12.48
CA ALA A 113 -11.43 8.60 -12.83
C ALA A 113 -11.01 8.64 -14.32
N PHE A 114 -11.96 8.80 -15.24
CA PHE A 114 -11.67 8.94 -16.67
C PHE A 114 -10.93 10.24 -16.99
N SER A 115 -11.22 11.36 -16.31
CA SER A 115 -10.49 12.62 -16.45
C SER A 115 -9.02 12.46 -16.04
N VAL A 116 -8.76 11.80 -14.90
CA VAL A 116 -7.40 11.53 -14.41
C VAL A 116 -6.64 10.55 -15.33
N VAL A 117 -7.29 9.51 -15.85
CA VAL A 117 -6.68 8.61 -16.86
C VAL A 117 -6.33 9.36 -18.14
N ARG A 118 -7.22 10.22 -18.66
CA ARG A 118 -6.95 11.08 -19.82
C ARG A 118 -5.79 12.05 -19.56
N TRP A 119 -5.72 12.63 -18.37
CA TRP A 119 -4.62 13.50 -17.97
C TRP A 119 -3.28 12.75 -17.89
N TYR A 120 -3.24 11.54 -17.31
CA TYR A 120 -2.03 10.70 -17.32
C TYR A 120 -1.60 10.24 -18.71
N LEU A 121 -2.54 10.09 -19.64
CA LEU A 121 -2.29 9.81 -21.07
C LEU A 121 -1.99 11.10 -21.88
N PHE A 122 -1.80 12.25 -21.22
CA PHE A 122 -1.56 13.57 -21.84
C PHE A 122 -2.67 14.06 -22.81
N LEU A 123 -3.86 13.45 -22.77
CA LEU A 123 -5.03 13.82 -23.57
C LEU A 123 -5.75 15.07 -23.05
N GLU A 124 -5.49 15.48 -21.81
CA GLU A 124 -6.18 16.59 -21.12
C GLU A 124 -5.14 17.58 -20.55
N LYS A 125 -5.25 18.88 -20.88
CA LYS A 125 -4.22 19.89 -20.53
C LYS A 125 -4.27 20.39 -19.07
N LYS A 126 -5.33 20.06 -18.32
CA LYS A 126 -5.50 20.46 -16.91
C LYS A 126 -6.08 19.27 -16.12
N PRO A 127 -5.63 19.01 -14.88
CA PRO A 127 -6.30 18.04 -14.02
C PRO A 127 -7.72 18.54 -13.69
N GLY A 128 -8.67 17.61 -13.61
CA GLY A 128 -10.04 17.91 -13.21
C GLY A 128 -10.09 18.51 -11.80
N SER A 129 -10.89 19.56 -11.61
CA SER A 129 -11.08 20.26 -10.34
C SER A 129 -12.00 19.48 -9.39
N ASP A 130 -11.69 18.21 -9.13
CA ASP A 130 -12.41 17.42 -8.13
C ASP A 130 -11.98 17.85 -6.72
N ILE A 131 -12.92 18.36 -5.94
CA ILE A 131 -12.73 18.93 -4.58
C ILE A 131 -12.46 17.82 -3.52
N GLY A 132 -12.26 16.57 -3.96
CA GLY A 132 -11.98 15.40 -3.12
C GLY A 132 -10.63 14.76 -3.43
N HIS A 133 -10.22 13.77 -2.61
CA HIS A 133 -9.01 12.99 -2.88
C HIS A 133 -9.05 12.37 -4.30
N ASN A 134 -7.89 12.33 -4.96
CA ASN A 134 -7.72 11.80 -6.31
C ASN A 134 -8.45 10.43 -6.47
N PRO A 135 -9.50 10.33 -7.32
CA PRO A 135 -10.35 9.15 -7.38
C PRO A 135 -9.59 7.90 -7.87
N VAL A 136 -8.54 8.09 -8.68
CA VAL A 136 -7.67 6.98 -9.12
C VAL A 136 -6.77 6.51 -7.98
N ALA A 137 -6.31 7.40 -7.09
CA ALA A 137 -5.57 7.00 -5.89
C ALA A 137 -6.47 6.23 -4.91
N GLN A 138 -7.73 6.66 -4.72
CA GLN A 138 -8.72 5.90 -3.95
C GLN A 138 -8.97 4.51 -4.55
N ALA A 139 -9.18 4.43 -5.87
CA ALA A 139 -9.34 3.16 -6.59
C ALA A 139 -8.15 2.22 -6.37
N ALA A 140 -6.93 2.76 -6.48
CA ALA A 140 -5.69 2.00 -6.31
C ALA A 140 -5.53 1.48 -4.86
N MET A 141 -5.84 2.29 -3.84
CA MET A 141 -5.79 1.88 -2.44
C MET A 141 -6.81 0.77 -2.13
N PHE A 142 -8.04 0.87 -2.66
CA PHE A 142 -9.04 -0.18 -2.53
C PHE A 142 -8.64 -1.47 -3.29
N GLY A 143 -8.09 -1.32 -4.50
CA GLY A 143 -7.56 -2.44 -5.28
C GLY A 143 -6.43 -3.18 -4.57
N TYR A 144 -5.48 -2.44 -3.98
CA TYR A 144 -4.41 -2.99 -3.13
C TYR A 144 -4.98 -3.74 -1.92
N PHE A 145 -6.00 -3.18 -1.26
CA PHE A 145 -6.64 -3.83 -0.12
C PHE A 145 -7.31 -5.15 -0.51
N LEU A 146 -8.13 -5.14 -1.57
CA LEU A 146 -8.80 -6.34 -2.09
C LEU A 146 -7.79 -7.41 -2.53
N LEU A 147 -6.71 -6.98 -3.20
CA LEU A 147 -5.62 -7.84 -3.61
C LEU A 147 -4.85 -8.43 -2.42
N SER A 148 -4.66 -7.68 -1.34
CA SER A 148 -4.04 -8.17 -0.10
C SER A 148 -4.90 -9.23 0.57
N VAL A 149 -6.23 -9.05 0.60
CA VAL A 149 -7.18 -10.07 1.08
C VAL A 149 -7.15 -11.32 0.18
N PHE A 150 -7.11 -11.15 -1.14
CA PHE A 150 -6.97 -12.25 -2.09
C PHE A 150 -5.68 -13.06 -1.89
N MET A 151 -4.55 -12.39 -1.66
CA MET A 151 -3.27 -13.04 -1.34
C MET A 151 -3.33 -13.81 -0.02
N ILE A 152 -4.02 -13.29 0.99
CA ILE A 152 -4.27 -13.98 2.26
C ILE A 152 -5.12 -15.24 2.04
N LEU A 153 -6.24 -15.13 1.32
CA LEU A 153 -7.13 -16.27 1.05
C LEU A 153 -6.43 -17.39 0.27
N THR A 154 -5.71 -17.05 -0.80
CA THR A 154 -4.98 -18.01 -1.63
C THR A 154 -3.75 -18.59 -0.92
N GLY A 155 -3.03 -17.77 -0.14
CA GLY A 155 -1.88 -18.21 0.65
C GLY A 155 -2.27 -19.18 1.77
N PHE A 156 -3.36 -18.90 2.50
CA PHE A 156 -3.87 -19.80 3.52
C PHE A 156 -4.57 -21.04 2.95
N ALA A 157 -5.08 -21.01 1.72
CA ALA A 157 -5.54 -22.22 1.04
C ALA A 157 -4.37 -23.20 0.84
N LEU A 158 -3.26 -22.73 0.25
CA LEU A 158 -2.05 -23.53 0.02
C LEU A 158 -1.38 -24.00 1.33
N PHE A 159 -1.40 -23.16 2.37
CA PHE A 159 -0.92 -23.56 3.71
C PHE A 159 -1.87 -24.58 4.37
N GLY A 160 -3.18 -24.40 4.19
CA GLY A 160 -4.25 -25.25 4.72
C GLY A 160 -4.24 -26.67 4.15
N GLU A 161 -3.82 -26.87 2.91
CA GLU A 161 -3.63 -28.21 2.32
C GLU A 161 -2.66 -29.09 3.12
N HIS A 162 -1.68 -28.48 3.79
CA HIS A 162 -0.65 -29.18 4.58
C HIS A 162 -0.90 -29.13 6.10
N SER A 163 -1.90 -28.37 6.55
CA SER A 163 -2.12 -28.06 7.96
C SER A 163 -3.40 -28.72 8.49
N GLN A 164 -3.26 -29.52 9.54
CA GLN A 164 -4.40 -30.19 10.19
C GLN A 164 -5.13 -29.34 11.25
N TYR A 165 -4.72 -28.08 11.49
CA TYR A 165 -5.36 -27.22 12.48
C TYR A 165 -6.73 -26.71 12.02
N ALA A 166 -7.74 -26.84 12.89
CA ALA A 166 -9.13 -26.48 12.62
C ALA A 166 -9.34 -25.01 12.17
N ILE A 167 -8.49 -24.08 12.62
CA ILE A 167 -8.56 -22.67 12.23
C ILE A 167 -8.37 -22.44 10.72
N PHE A 168 -7.73 -23.38 10.00
CA PHE A 168 -7.53 -23.29 8.55
C PHE A 168 -8.59 -24.03 7.74
N ALA A 169 -9.53 -24.75 8.38
CA ALA A 169 -10.59 -25.47 7.68
C ALA A 169 -11.41 -24.58 6.70
N PRO A 170 -11.75 -23.31 7.00
CA PRO A 170 -12.51 -22.47 6.06
C PRO A 170 -11.77 -22.18 4.74
N PHE A 171 -10.44 -22.20 4.72
CA PHE A 171 -9.68 -21.95 3.47
C PHE A 171 -9.74 -23.12 2.49
N ARG A 172 -10.22 -24.30 2.93
CA ARG A 172 -10.49 -25.42 2.02
C ARG A 172 -11.59 -25.10 1.00
N TYR A 173 -12.55 -24.23 1.32
CA TYR A 173 -13.54 -23.75 0.36
C TYR A 173 -12.91 -22.97 -0.81
N VAL A 174 -11.74 -22.33 -0.60
CA VAL A 174 -10.99 -21.69 -1.70
C VAL A 174 -10.44 -22.77 -2.63
N VAL A 175 -9.89 -23.86 -2.09
CA VAL A 175 -9.42 -25.00 -2.87
C VAL A 175 -10.57 -25.64 -3.65
N GLU A 176 -11.68 -25.94 -2.99
CA GLU A 176 -12.91 -26.49 -3.60
C GLU A 176 -13.48 -25.58 -4.69
N PHE A 177 -13.43 -24.26 -4.52
CA PHE A 177 -13.80 -23.30 -5.56
C PHE A 177 -12.92 -23.42 -6.82
N PHE A 178 -11.60 -23.54 -6.67
CA PHE A 178 -10.71 -23.74 -7.82
C PHE A 178 -10.96 -25.07 -8.54
N TYR A 179 -11.22 -26.16 -7.81
CA TYR A 179 -11.67 -27.42 -8.41
C TYR A 179 -13.03 -27.28 -9.13
N TRP A 180 -13.98 -26.54 -8.57
CA TRP A 180 -15.27 -26.27 -9.22
C TRP A 180 -15.13 -25.46 -10.51
N THR A 181 -14.15 -24.54 -10.60
CA THR A 181 -13.83 -23.83 -11.86
C THR A 181 -13.17 -24.72 -12.93
N GLY A 182 -12.99 -26.02 -12.68
CA GLY A 182 -12.30 -26.96 -13.58
C GLY A 182 -10.78 -26.95 -13.45
N GLY A 183 -10.25 -26.28 -12.42
CA GLY A 183 -8.83 -26.19 -12.11
C GLY A 183 -8.38 -27.18 -11.03
N ASN A 184 -7.21 -26.92 -10.45
CA ASN A 184 -6.62 -27.65 -9.33
C ASN A 184 -5.71 -26.73 -8.48
N SER A 185 -5.03 -27.26 -7.45
CA SER A 185 -4.20 -26.44 -6.55
C SER A 185 -3.02 -25.73 -7.24
N ILE A 186 -2.55 -26.19 -8.41
CA ILE A 186 -1.53 -25.44 -9.19
C ILE A 186 -2.05 -24.10 -9.72
N ASP A 187 -3.35 -23.97 -9.92
CA ASP A 187 -3.96 -22.72 -10.34
C ASP A 187 -3.91 -21.72 -9.19
N ILE A 188 -4.12 -22.17 -7.94
CA ILE A 188 -3.96 -21.34 -6.74
C ILE A 188 -2.52 -20.81 -6.64
N HIS A 189 -1.51 -21.66 -6.87
CA HIS A 189 -0.11 -21.23 -6.96
C HIS A 189 0.13 -20.19 -8.06
N SER A 190 -0.50 -20.36 -9.23
CA SER A 190 -0.35 -19.48 -10.39
C SER A 190 -1.01 -18.12 -10.15
N TRP A 191 -2.23 -18.12 -9.61
CA TRP A 191 -3.01 -16.94 -9.23
C TRP A 191 -2.38 -16.17 -8.06
N HIS A 192 -1.84 -16.87 -7.05
CA HIS A 192 -1.10 -16.24 -5.97
C HIS A 192 0.18 -15.56 -6.48
N ARG A 193 0.91 -16.20 -7.41
CA ARG A 193 2.08 -15.58 -8.08
C ARG A 193 1.69 -14.39 -8.95
N LEU A 194 0.55 -14.43 -9.64
CA LEU A 194 0.01 -13.29 -10.38
C LEU A 194 -0.30 -12.13 -9.42
N GLY A 195 -0.91 -12.42 -8.27
CA GLY A 195 -1.19 -11.42 -7.24
C GLY A 195 0.05 -10.72 -6.70
N MET A 196 1.16 -11.45 -6.51
CA MET A 196 2.47 -10.87 -6.17
C MET A 196 2.94 -9.84 -7.22
N TRP A 197 2.79 -10.12 -8.52
CA TRP A 197 3.16 -9.18 -9.59
C TRP A 197 2.22 -7.96 -9.66
N LEU A 198 0.93 -8.14 -9.39
CA LEU A 198 -0.03 -7.04 -9.29
C LEU A 198 0.28 -6.13 -8.10
N ILE A 199 0.70 -6.70 -6.95
CA ILE A 199 1.21 -5.92 -5.80
C ILE A 199 2.50 -5.19 -6.17
N ALA A 200 3.43 -5.82 -6.90
CA ALA A 200 4.66 -5.17 -7.35
C ALA A 200 4.36 -3.94 -8.22
N ALA A 201 3.43 -4.07 -9.18
CA ALA A 201 2.98 -2.95 -10.03
C ALA A 201 2.33 -1.83 -9.20
N PHE A 202 1.50 -2.16 -8.21
CA PHE A 202 0.95 -1.18 -7.26
C PHE A 202 2.05 -0.46 -6.47
N ILE A 203 3.05 -1.17 -5.94
CA ILE A 203 4.15 -0.57 -5.17
C ILE A 203 4.93 0.42 -6.03
N VAL A 204 5.29 0.05 -7.28
CA VAL A 204 5.99 0.95 -8.21
C VAL A 204 5.16 2.20 -8.48
N GLY A 205 3.87 2.06 -8.77
CA GLY A 205 2.96 3.19 -8.98
C GLY A 205 2.79 4.07 -7.74
N HIS A 206 2.64 3.46 -6.55
CA HIS A 206 2.47 4.15 -5.28
C HIS A 206 3.73 4.95 -4.89
N VAL A 207 4.92 4.36 -5.00
CA VAL A 207 6.20 5.02 -4.74
C VAL A 207 6.44 6.16 -5.74
N TYR A 208 6.17 5.94 -7.04
CA TYR A 208 6.25 7.00 -8.05
C TYR A 208 5.33 8.18 -7.71
N LEU A 209 4.06 7.91 -7.37
CA LEU A 209 3.11 8.97 -7.02
C LEU A 209 3.50 9.70 -5.73
N ALA A 210 4.00 8.99 -4.71
CA ALA A 210 4.48 9.60 -3.47
C ALA A 210 5.70 10.52 -3.70
N ILE A 211 6.67 10.08 -4.52
CA ILE A 211 7.85 10.88 -4.89
C ILE A 211 7.44 12.07 -5.76
N ARG A 212 6.57 11.85 -6.75
CA ARG A 212 6.06 12.91 -7.63
C ARG A 212 5.32 13.98 -6.83
N GLU A 213 4.47 13.58 -5.90
CA GLU A 213 3.73 14.52 -5.06
C GLU A 213 4.68 15.28 -4.12
N ASP A 214 5.65 14.62 -3.48
CA ASP A 214 6.63 15.34 -2.66
C ASP A 214 7.45 16.35 -3.49
N ILE A 215 7.85 16.02 -4.72
CA ILE A 215 8.62 16.94 -5.58
C ILE A 215 7.76 18.10 -6.12
N MET A 216 6.50 17.85 -6.49
CA MET A 216 5.65 18.79 -7.22
C MET A 216 4.71 19.61 -6.32
N SER A 217 4.44 19.15 -5.10
CA SER A 217 3.52 19.79 -4.16
C SER A 217 4.26 20.70 -3.20
N ASP A 218 3.59 21.76 -2.74
CA ASP A 218 4.10 22.69 -1.72
C ASP A 218 4.15 22.08 -0.31
N ASP A 219 4.07 20.76 -0.21
CA ASP A 219 3.91 19.97 0.99
C ASP A 219 4.84 18.76 0.98
N THR A 220 5.47 18.49 2.12
CA THR A 220 6.23 17.25 2.29
C THR A 220 5.29 16.07 2.61
N VAL A 221 5.30 15.04 1.77
CA VAL A 221 4.45 13.84 1.87
C VAL A 221 5.25 12.57 2.24
N ILE A 222 6.56 12.56 1.96
CA ILE A 222 7.48 11.49 2.42
C ILE A 222 8.03 11.79 3.82
N SER A 223 8.31 13.08 4.11
CA SER A 223 8.09 13.63 5.46
C SER A 223 6.59 13.50 5.80
N THR A 224 6.18 13.57 7.05
CA THR A 224 4.93 12.94 7.58
C THR A 224 5.01 11.43 7.69
N MET A 225 5.27 10.67 6.62
CA MET A 225 5.25 9.20 6.70
C MET A 225 6.45 8.63 7.45
N ILE A 226 7.58 9.34 7.46
CA ILE A 226 8.74 9.00 8.30
C ILE A 226 8.59 9.60 9.71
N ASN A 227 8.36 10.91 9.80
CA ASN A 227 8.55 11.72 11.02
C ASN A 227 7.25 12.35 11.60
N GLY A 228 6.10 12.23 10.94
CA GLY A 228 4.78 12.66 11.45
C GLY A 228 4.36 14.11 11.14
N TYR A 229 5.31 14.98 10.82
CA TYR A 229 5.10 16.41 10.60
C TYR A 229 4.95 16.76 9.13
N ARG A 230 3.88 17.49 8.79
CA ARG A 230 3.66 18.08 7.45
C ARG A 230 4.16 19.51 7.48
N SER A 231 5.26 19.79 6.79
CA SER A 231 5.76 21.15 6.57
C SER A 231 5.35 21.62 5.18
N HIS A 232 4.71 22.79 5.11
CA HIS A 232 4.59 23.54 3.87
C HIS A 232 5.98 24.01 3.43
N LYS A 233 6.37 23.70 2.19
CA LYS A 233 7.66 24.06 1.57
C LYS A 233 7.74 25.54 1.21
N PHE A 234 6.59 26.19 1.04
CA PHE A 234 6.46 27.62 0.76
C PHE A 234 5.57 28.28 1.82
N PRO A 235 5.95 29.45 2.36
CA PRO A 235 5.08 30.19 3.26
C PRO A 235 3.86 30.71 2.50
N LYS A 236 2.66 30.39 2.99
CA LYS A 236 1.43 31.02 2.50
C LYS A 236 1.54 32.54 2.68
N PRO A 237 1.09 33.36 1.71
CA PRO A 237 0.88 34.77 1.96
C PRO A 237 -0.06 34.91 3.17
N HIS A 238 0.29 35.74 4.13
CA HIS A 238 -0.68 36.17 5.14
C HIS A 238 -1.77 36.95 4.40
N ASP A 239 -2.96 36.37 4.30
CA ASP A 239 -4.17 37.13 4.04
C ASP A 239 -4.28 38.18 5.15
N LYS A 240 -4.05 39.44 4.78
CA LYS A 240 -4.28 40.55 5.69
C LYS A 240 -5.78 40.66 5.89
N GLU A 241 -6.24 40.47 7.12
CA GLU A 241 -7.61 40.82 7.49
C GLU A 241 -7.87 42.30 7.11
N PRO A 242 -8.94 42.59 6.36
CA PRO A 242 -9.34 43.96 6.10
C PRO A 242 -9.93 44.56 7.38
N SER A 243 -9.15 45.43 8.02
CA SER A 243 -9.56 46.34 9.10
C SER A 243 -10.45 47.47 8.58
#